data_AF-A0A1I1DJX3-F1
#
_entry.id   AF-A0A1I1DJX3-F1
#
_cell.length_a   1.000
_cell.length_b   1.000
_cell.length_c   1.000
_cell.angle_alpha   90.00
_cell.angle_beta   90.00
_cell.angle_gamma   90.00
#
_symmetry.space_group_name_H-M   'P 1'
#
loop_
_entity.id
_entity.type
_entity.pdbx_description
1 polymer ?
#
loop_
_entity_poly.entity_id
_entity_poly.type
_entity_poly.pdbx_seq_one_letter_code
_entity_poly.pdbx_strand_id
1 'polypeptide(L)'
;MSLHIQFLIEQPQEILDRLYMQNGPCCAGCDWWLHYNSLVGECRKSAPVPGSQRMAMLGMSGTSLAPEAGHIMTPREHHCGDFKDEFDWDTIPVNYLRRIGRQHKRTTP
;
A
#
# COMPACT_ATOMS: atom_id res chain seq x y z
N MET A 1 30.49 -3.78 -7.84
CA MET A 1 29.14 -3.20 -7.64
C MET A 1 28.84 -3.24 -6.16
N SER A 2 28.66 -2.08 -5.52
CA SER A 2 28.62 -1.94 -4.07
C SER A 2 27.30 -2.45 -3.47
N LEU A 3 27.39 -3.21 -2.36
CA LEU A 3 26.28 -3.67 -1.52
C LEU A 3 25.33 -2.53 -1.08
N HIS A 4 25.77 -1.27 -1.17
CA HIS A 4 24.93 -0.09 -0.93
C HIS A 4 23.79 0.09 -1.95
N ILE A 5 23.94 -0.38 -3.19
CA ILE A 5 22.88 -0.23 -4.20
C ILE A 5 21.78 -1.28 -4.02
N GLN A 6 22.10 -2.43 -3.42
CA GLN A 6 21.10 -3.44 -3.04
C GLN A 6 20.18 -2.93 -1.92
N PHE A 7 20.60 -1.91 -1.17
CA PHE A 7 19.86 -1.30 -0.05
C PHE A 7 18.88 -0.19 -0.50
N LEU A 8 18.95 0.27 -1.75
CA LEU A 8 18.08 1.33 -2.29
C LEU A 8 16.76 0.81 -2.89
N ILE A 9 16.53 -0.51 -2.86
CA ILE A 9 15.22 -1.10 -3.12
C ILE A 9 14.76 -1.73 -1.81
N GLU A 10 14.31 -0.91 -0.87
CA GLU A 10 13.27 -1.41 0.03
C GLU A 10 12.13 -1.87 -0.88
N GLN A 11 11.73 -3.15 -0.77
CA GLN A 11 10.59 -3.64 -1.54
C GLN A 11 9.41 -2.71 -1.25
N PRO A 12 8.69 -2.15 -2.25
CA PRO A 12 7.61 -1.19 -2.02
C PRO A 12 6.65 -1.63 -0.91
N GLN A 13 6.39 -2.93 -0.80
CA GLN A 13 5.64 -3.56 0.27
C GLN A 13 6.15 -3.21 1.67
N GLU A 14 7.46 -3.27 1.93
CA GLU A 14 8.00 -3.01 3.26
C GLU A 14 7.84 -1.54 3.68
N ILE A 15 7.96 -0.61 2.73
CA ILE A 15 7.69 0.82 2.98
C ILE A 15 6.23 1.00 3.37
N LEU A 16 5.32 0.35 2.65
CA LEU A 16 3.88 0.42 2.89
C LEU A 16 3.50 -0.22 4.22
N ASP A 17 4.07 -1.38 4.54
CA ASP A 17 3.86 -2.06 5.81
C ASP A 17 4.36 -1.21 6.98
N ARG A 18 5.55 -0.60 6.89
CA ARG A 18 6.04 0.36 7.90
C ARG A 18 5.08 1.53 8.08
N LEU A 19 4.59 2.09 6.98
CA LEU A 19 3.64 3.19 7.03
C LEU A 19 2.34 2.76 7.74
N TYR A 20 1.83 1.58 7.41
CA TYR A 20 0.65 1.03 8.06
C TYR A 20 0.86 0.81 9.55
N MET A 21 1.99 0.22 9.96
CA MET A 21 2.31 0.02 11.38
C MET A 21 2.45 1.35 12.15
N GLN A 22 2.88 2.42 11.50
CA GLN A 22 3.05 3.74 12.11
C GLN A 22 1.74 4.53 12.21
N ASN A 23 0.90 4.47 11.17
CA ASN A 23 -0.27 5.34 11.03
C ASN A 23 -1.60 4.65 11.38
N GLY A 24 -1.61 3.31 11.42
CA GLY A 24 -2.85 2.55 11.54
C GLY A 24 -3.64 2.49 10.22
N PRO A 25 -4.95 2.17 10.27
CA PRO A 25 -5.77 1.86 9.10
C PRO A 25 -5.72 2.91 7.98
N CYS A 26 -5.15 2.55 6.84
CA CYS A 26 -5.08 3.36 5.63
C CYS A 26 -4.91 2.45 4.39
N CYS A 27 -4.98 3.02 3.19
CA CYS A 27 -4.86 2.26 1.94
C CYS A 27 -3.59 1.40 1.87
N ALA A 28 -2.46 1.87 2.37
CA ALA A 28 -1.20 1.11 2.40
C ALA A 28 -1.29 -0.25 3.12
N GLY A 29 -2.19 -0.36 4.10
CA GLY A 29 -2.42 -1.58 4.88
C GLY A 29 -3.71 -2.32 4.52
N CYS A 30 -4.36 -1.97 3.40
CA CYS A 30 -5.66 -2.50 3.04
C CYS A 30 -5.54 -3.62 2.01
N ASP A 31 -6.18 -4.77 2.26
CA ASP A 31 -6.21 -5.94 1.36
C ASP A 31 -6.82 -5.64 -0.01
N TRP A 32 -7.67 -4.61 -0.10
CA TRP A 32 -8.27 -4.18 -1.35
C TRP A 32 -7.33 -3.34 -2.22
N TRP A 33 -6.22 -2.87 -1.67
CA TRP A 33 -5.38 -1.87 -2.30
C TRP A 33 -4.17 -2.50 -2.98
N LEU A 34 -4.06 -2.30 -4.29
CA LEU A 34 -2.95 -2.79 -5.09
C LEU A 34 -1.96 -1.64 -5.34
N HIS A 35 -0.74 -1.77 -4.83
CA HIS A 35 0.28 -0.73 -5.01
C HIS A 35 0.88 -0.75 -6.42
N TYR A 36 1.09 0.42 -7.02
CA TYR A 36 1.93 0.56 -8.22
C TYR A 36 3.38 0.85 -7.86
N ASN A 37 3.56 1.62 -6.79
CA ASN A 37 4.85 1.93 -6.18
C ASN A 37 4.63 2.23 -4.70
N SER A 38 5.67 2.70 -4.01
CA SER A 38 5.59 2.98 -2.57
C SER A 38 4.82 4.25 -2.21
N LEU A 39 4.21 4.97 -3.17
CA LEU A 39 3.47 6.23 -2.98
C LEU A 39 1.99 6.11 -3.36
N VAL A 40 1.67 5.36 -4.42
CA VAL A 40 0.32 5.29 -4.99
C VAL A 40 -0.06 3.86 -5.40
N GLY A 41 -1.37 3.63 -5.44
CA GLY A 41 -1.98 2.34 -5.75
C GLY A 41 -3.44 2.53 -6.12
N GLU A 42 -4.12 1.43 -6.45
CA GLU A 42 -5.54 1.44 -6.82
C GLU A 42 -6.39 0.61 -5.87
N CYS A 43 -7.61 1.09 -5.61
CA CYS A 43 -8.58 0.40 -4.77
C CYS A 43 -9.42 -0.57 -5.60
N ARG A 44 -9.13 -1.88 -5.52
CA ARG A 44 -9.83 -2.94 -6.27
C ARG A 44 -11.24 -3.24 -5.76
N LYS A 45 -11.61 -2.69 -4.60
CA LYS A 45 -12.98 -2.75 -4.06
C LYS A 45 -13.92 -1.78 -4.81
N SER A 46 -13.40 -0.65 -5.27
CA SER A 46 -14.18 0.34 -6.03
C SER A 46 -14.57 -0.19 -7.41
N ALA A 47 -15.71 0.23 -7.96
CA ALA A 47 -16.01 -0.05 -9.36
C ALA A 47 -15.05 0.72 -10.29
N PRO A 48 -14.70 0.16 -11.47
CA PRO A 48 -13.94 0.91 -12.46
C PRO A 48 -14.64 2.21 -12.87
N VAL A 49 -13.86 3.26 -13.04
CA VAL A 49 -14.30 4.57 -13.51
C VAL A 49 -13.62 4.91 -14.85
N PRO A 50 -14.14 5.88 -15.61
CA PRO A 50 -13.42 6.43 -16.76
C PRO A 50 -12.03 6.90 -16.36
N GLY A 51 -11.04 6.72 -17.25
CA GLY A 51 -9.64 7.00 -16.94
C GLY A 51 -9.38 8.41 -16.39
N SER A 52 -10.11 9.41 -16.91
CA SER A 52 -10.03 10.80 -16.44
C SER A 52 -10.34 10.97 -14.95
N GLN A 53 -11.13 10.08 -14.35
CA GLN A 53 -11.49 10.12 -12.92
C GLN A 53 -10.53 9.32 -12.04
N ARG A 54 -9.77 8.38 -12.61
CA ARG A 54 -8.86 7.50 -11.84
C ARG A 54 -7.81 8.28 -11.06
N MET A 55 -7.30 9.36 -11.66
CA MET A 55 -6.18 10.14 -11.13
C MET A 55 -6.62 11.33 -10.27
N ALA A 56 -7.92 11.63 -10.19
CA ALA A 56 -8.42 12.83 -9.52
C ALA A 56 -8.07 12.84 -8.02
N MET A 57 -8.11 11.67 -7.38
CA MET A 57 -7.74 11.48 -5.97
C MET A 57 -6.23 11.61 -5.71
N LEU A 58 -5.41 11.66 -6.76
CA LEU A 58 -3.98 12.00 -6.69
C LEU A 58 -3.73 13.51 -6.88
N GLY A 59 -4.80 14.32 -7.01
CA GLY A 59 -4.70 15.76 -7.28
C GLY A 59 -4.36 16.11 -8.73
N MET A 60 -4.43 15.16 -9.66
CA MET A 60 -4.15 15.40 -11.07
C MET A 60 -5.41 15.86 -11.81
N SER A 61 -5.30 16.96 -12.54
CA SER A 61 -6.38 17.53 -13.36
C SER A 61 -6.29 17.17 -14.84
N GLY A 62 -5.17 16.58 -15.27
CA GLY A 62 -4.97 16.17 -16.66
C GLY A 62 -3.70 15.37 -16.85
N THR A 63 -3.65 14.60 -17.93
CA THR A 63 -2.52 13.77 -18.33
C THR A 63 -2.30 13.90 -19.84
N SER A 64 -1.04 13.91 -20.29
CA SER A 64 -0.73 13.99 -21.73
C SER A 64 -1.18 12.74 -22.49
N LEU A 65 -1.11 11.58 -21.83
CA LEU A 65 -1.70 10.34 -22.32
C LEU A 65 -2.99 10.09 -21.53
N ALA A 66 -4.10 9.86 -22.23
CA ALA A 66 -5.35 9.51 -21.59
C ALA A 66 -5.23 8.12 -20.95
N PRO A 67 -5.35 7.98 -19.61
CA PRO A 67 -5.39 6.68 -18.97
C PRO A 67 -6.64 5.92 -19.41
N GLU A 68 -6.53 4.60 -19.47
CA GLU A 68 -7.68 3.73 -19.67
C GLU A 68 -8.59 3.70 -18.43
N ALA A 69 -9.83 3.25 -18.63
CA ALA A 69 -10.74 2.97 -17.53
C ALA A 69 -10.15 1.93 -16.56
N GLY A 70 -10.56 2.00 -15.29
CA GLY A 70 -9.99 1.17 -14.24
C GLY A 70 -10.34 1.68 -12.85
N HIS A 71 -9.72 1.10 -11.83
CA HIS A 71 -10.01 1.46 -10.44
C HIS A 71 -9.48 2.85 -10.07
N ILE A 72 -10.09 3.46 -9.05
CA ILE A 72 -9.66 4.73 -8.47
C ILE A 72 -8.26 4.56 -7.88
N MET A 73 -7.35 5.49 -8.22
CA MET A 73 -6.02 5.54 -7.64
C MET A 73 -5.99 6.47 -6.43
N THR A 74 -5.31 6.06 -5.37
CA THR A 74 -5.21 6.84 -4.13
C THR A 74 -3.75 6.94 -3.68
N PRO A 75 -3.38 7.99 -2.93
CA PRO A 75 -2.14 7.96 -2.18
C PRO A 75 -2.19 6.85 -1.12
N ARG A 76 -1.03 6.32 -0.75
CA ARG A 76 -0.87 5.25 0.25
C ARG A 76 -1.47 5.61 1.62
N GLU A 77 -1.46 6.88 2.01
CA GLU A 77 -2.01 7.39 3.27
C GLU A 77 -3.51 7.68 3.22
N HIS A 78 -4.20 7.40 2.10
CA HIS A 78 -5.63 7.65 2.01
C HIS A 78 -6.42 6.78 3.00
N HIS A 79 -7.41 7.38 3.65
CA HIS A 79 -8.31 6.70 4.58
C HIS A 79 -9.70 6.61 3.94
N CYS A 80 -10.17 5.39 3.70
CA CYS A 80 -11.52 5.13 3.18
C CYS A 80 -12.36 4.38 4.23
N GLY A 81 -13.68 4.39 4.03
CA GLY A 81 -14.61 3.67 4.91
C GLY A 81 -14.62 2.16 4.74
N ASP A 82 -13.98 1.63 3.70
CA ASP A 82 -13.99 0.20 3.33
C ASP A 82 -12.67 -0.51 3.69
N PHE A 83 -11.90 0.03 4.65
CA PHE A 83 -10.63 -0.57 5.07
C PHE A 83 -10.81 -2.04 5.48
N LYS A 84 -9.89 -2.89 5.03
CA LYS A 84 -9.87 -4.32 5.32
C LYS A 84 -8.44 -4.80 5.52
N ASP A 85 -8.19 -5.48 6.63
CA ASP A 85 -6.94 -6.20 6.93
C ASP A 85 -7.33 -7.54 7.58
N GLU A 86 -7.57 -8.56 6.75
CA GLU A 86 -7.77 -9.95 7.16
C GLU A 86 -6.48 -10.78 7.00
N PHE A 87 -5.38 -10.14 6.58
CA PHE A 87 -4.11 -10.81 6.41
C PHE A 87 -3.58 -11.34 7.75
N ASP A 88 -3.19 -12.63 7.77
CA ASP A 88 -2.61 -13.25 8.95
C ASP A 88 -1.12 -12.88 9.09
N TRP A 89 -0.87 -11.80 9.82
CA TRP A 89 0.47 -11.30 10.11
C TRP A 89 1.34 -12.26 10.94
N ASP A 90 0.76 -13.26 11.61
CA ASP A 90 1.54 -14.23 12.39
C ASP A 90 2.20 -15.28 11.45
N THR A 91 1.81 -15.33 10.16
CA THR A 91 2.49 -16.15 9.14
C THR A 91 3.82 -15.56 8.66
N ILE A 92 4.10 -14.29 8.99
CA ILE A 92 5.28 -13.58 8.52
C ILE A 92 6.49 -13.82 9.43
N PRO A 93 7.69 -14.03 8.87
CA PRO A 93 8.90 -14.20 9.67
C PRO A 93 9.17 -13.06 10.67
N VAL A 94 9.55 -13.42 11.90
CA VAL A 94 9.78 -12.49 13.02
C VAL A 94 10.81 -11.40 12.68
N ASN A 95 11.82 -11.71 11.87
CA ASN A 95 12.81 -10.73 11.42
C ASN A 95 12.19 -9.66 10.52
N TYR A 96 11.21 -10.00 9.67
CA TYR A 96 10.49 -9.03 8.86
C TYR A 96 9.56 -8.16 9.72
N LEU A 97 8.76 -8.78 10.60
CA LEU A 97 7.88 -8.07 11.53
C LEU A 97 8.63 -6.99 12.32
N ARG A 98 9.84 -7.32 12.81
CA ARG A 98 10.70 -6.36 13.51
C ARG A 98 11.13 -5.17 12.64
N ARG A 99 11.41 -5.39 11.35
CA ARG A 99 11.82 -4.33 10.40
C ARG A 99 10.68 -3.35 10.12
N ILE A 100 9.43 -3.82 10.15
CA ILE A 100 8.25 -2.98 9.93
C ILE A 100 7.68 -2.38 11.21
N GLY A 101 8.28 -2.69 12.37
CA GLY A 101 7.85 -2.16 13.68
C GLY A 101 6.73 -2.95 14.35
N ARG A 102 6.39 -4.15 13.86
CA ARG A 102 5.39 -5.05 14.46
C ARG A 102 6.04 -6.06 15.40
N GLN A 103 5.44 -6.25 16.57
CA GLN A 103 5.83 -7.34 17.48
C GLN A 103 5.01 -8.60 17.17
N HIS A 104 5.66 -9.76 17.14
CA HIS A 104 4.96 -11.03 17.06
C HIS A 104 4.16 -11.23 18.35
N LYS A 105 2.90 -11.67 18.27
CA LYS A 105 2.14 -12.03 19.46
C LYS A 105 2.87 -13.18 20.15
N ARG A 106 3.31 -13.01 21.39
CA ARG A 106 3.82 -14.14 22.18
C ARG A 106 2.62 -15.05 22.45
N THR A 107 2.59 -16.24 21.87
CA THR A 107 1.76 -17.33 22.37
C THR A 107 2.27 -17.68 23.77
N THR A 108 1.56 -17.23 24.80
CA THR A 108 1.74 -17.78 26.14
C THR A 108 1.24 -19.23 26.10
N PRO A 109 2.03 -20.20 26.59
CA PRO A 109 1.60 -21.60 26.66
C PRO A 109 0.40 -21.80 27.59
#